data_AF-A0A9W4MTN5-F1
#
_entry.id   AF-A0A9W4MTN5-F1
#
_cell.length_a   1.000
_cell.length_b   1.000
_cell.length_c   1.000
_cell.angle_alpha   90.00
_cell.angle_beta   90.00
_cell.angle_gamma   90.00
#
_symmetry.space_group_name_H-M   'P 1'
#
loop_
_entity.id
_entity.type
_entity.pdbx_description
1 polymer ?
#
loop_
_entity_poly.entity_id
_entity_poly.type
_entity_poly.pdbx_seq_one_letter_code
_entity_poly.pdbx_strand_id
1 'polypeptide(L)'
;MLLLAATSRLRCEPWMTPSRKPDGMRWLGLFSTEPASIKNGNIFDTLCHQLAKLLSFKPGERDLVMLQHKFIVEWRDGKKDTITSTLESLGDPEKYSAMALSVGVTCGVATQLLLDGHPALRTPGILAPYKKEICDPIREAVACERVKLVEKVMK
;
A
#
# COMPACT_ATOMS: atom_id res chain seq x y z
N MET A 1 10.60 2.78 1.62
CA MET A 1 9.17 2.62 1.88
C MET A 1 8.52 2.13 0.58
N LEU A 2 8.47 0.82 0.37
CA LEU A 2 7.82 0.19 -0.79
C LEU A 2 6.47 -0.31 -0.31
N LEU A 3 5.40 0.42 -0.65
CA LEU A 3 4.03 -0.08 -0.54
C LEU A 3 3.79 -0.97 -1.76
N LEU A 4 3.77 -2.29 -1.57
CA LEU A 4 3.29 -3.21 -2.59
C LEU A 4 1.76 -3.34 -2.41
N ALA A 5 1.02 -2.71 -3.32
CA ALA A 5 -0.38 -3.03 -3.55
C ALA A 5 -0.43 -4.27 -4.44
N ALA A 6 -0.82 -5.42 -3.90
CA ALA A 6 -0.84 -6.67 -4.64
C ALA A 6 -2.27 -7.20 -4.72
N THR A 7 -2.93 -6.97 -5.85
CA THR A 7 -4.27 -7.52 -6.08
C THR A 7 -4.25 -9.05 -5.95
N SER A 8 -5.25 -9.62 -5.29
CA SER A 8 -5.40 -11.08 -5.09
C SER A 8 -5.64 -11.89 -6.39
N ARG A 9 -5.39 -11.25 -7.54
CA ARG A 9 -5.48 -11.81 -8.89
C ARG A 9 -4.11 -12.34 -9.39
N LEU A 10 -3.26 -12.87 -8.50
CA LEU A 10 -2.08 -13.65 -8.89
C LEU A 10 -2.48 -15.07 -9.29
N ARG A 11 -3.34 -15.20 -10.30
CA ARG A 11 -3.38 -16.42 -11.09
C ARG A 11 -2.28 -16.23 -12.14
N CYS A 12 -1.12 -16.86 -11.93
CA CYS A 12 -0.08 -16.92 -12.95
C CYS A 12 -0.69 -17.63 -14.16
N GLU A 13 -1.18 -16.86 -15.11
CA GLU A 13 -1.67 -17.41 -16.37
C GLU A 13 -0.49 -18.11 -17.08
N PRO A 14 -0.72 -19.26 -17.76
CA PRO A 14 0.35 -20.11 -18.29
C PRO A 14 1.36 -19.42 -19.24
N TRP A 15 1.04 -18.23 -19.73
CA TRP A 15 1.86 -17.43 -20.65
C TRP A 15 2.88 -16.51 -19.97
N MET A 16 2.85 -16.34 -18.63
CA MET A 16 3.82 -15.53 -17.86
C MET A 16 5.19 -16.22 -17.70
N THR A 17 5.65 -16.96 -18.71
CA THR A 17 6.99 -17.56 -18.76
C THR A 17 8.01 -16.56 -19.33
N PRO A 18 9.33 -16.68 -19.03
CA PRO A 18 10.35 -15.72 -19.46
C PRO A 18 10.65 -15.71 -20.98
N SER A 19 9.76 -16.26 -21.81
CA SER A 19 9.91 -16.18 -23.26
C SER A 19 9.52 -14.78 -23.73
N ARG A 20 10.52 -14.05 -24.22
CA ARG A 20 10.51 -12.71 -24.83
C ARG A 20 9.52 -12.60 -26.01
N LYS A 21 8.22 -12.69 -25.75
CA LYS A 21 7.13 -12.48 -26.73
C LYS A 21 6.37 -11.21 -26.35
N PRO A 22 5.97 -10.35 -27.31
CA PRO A 22 5.22 -9.12 -27.06
C PRO A 22 3.75 -9.38 -26.65
N ASP A 23 3.43 -10.56 -26.13
CA ASP A 23 2.06 -11.00 -25.83
C ASP A 23 1.40 -10.11 -24.78
N GLY A 24 2.17 -9.60 -23.81
CA GLY A 24 1.69 -8.60 -22.85
C GLY A 24 1.31 -7.26 -23.49
N MET A 25 2.10 -6.78 -24.46
CA MET A 25 1.79 -5.54 -25.19
C MET A 25 0.57 -5.70 -26.12
N ARG A 26 0.40 -6.90 -26.69
CA ARG A 26 -0.82 -7.27 -27.43
C ARG A 26 -2.04 -7.32 -26.52
N TRP A 27 -1.93 -7.91 -25.34
CA TRP A 27 -2.99 -7.95 -24.33
C TRP A 27 -3.40 -6.56 -23.85
N LEU A 28 -2.43 -5.66 -23.66
CA LEU A 28 -2.67 -4.24 -23.37
C LEU A 28 -3.39 -3.50 -24.51
N GLY A 29 -3.50 -4.08 -25.70
CA GLY A 29 -4.15 -3.49 -26.86
C GLY A 29 -3.31 -2.44 -27.59
N LEU A 30 -2.00 -2.35 -27.30
CA LEU A 30 -1.12 -1.32 -27.89
C LEU A 30 -0.92 -1.46 -29.40
N PHE A 31 -1.09 -2.67 -29.92
CA PHE A 31 -1.03 -2.98 -31.35
C PHE A 31 -2.42 -3.22 -31.97
N SER A 32 -3.49 -2.83 -31.26
CA SER A 32 -4.85 -2.94 -31.77
C SER A 32 -5.14 -1.84 -32.80
N THR A 33 -6.18 -2.04 -33.60
CA THR A 33 -6.71 -1.03 -34.52
C THR A 33 -7.67 -0.05 -33.84
N GLU A 34 -7.90 -0.19 -32.53
CA GLU A 34 -8.75 0.73 -31.79
C GLU A 34 -8.09 2.12 -31.72
N PRO A 35 -8.84 3.20 -31.99
CA PRO A 35 -8.29 4.54 -31.91
C PRO A 35 -7.95 4.90 -30.45
N ALA A 36 -6.83 5.60 -30.27
CA ALA A 36 -6.47 6.18 -28.97
C ALA A 36 -7.60 7.07 -28.43
N SER A 37 -7.95 6.87 -27.16
CA SER A 37 -9.07 7.58 -26.51
C SER A 37 -8.76 9.05 -26.23
N ILE A 38 -7.50 9.39 -25.95
CA ILE A 38 -7.05 10.76 -25.70
C ILE A 38 -6.41 11.31 -26.98
N LYS A 39 -7.09 12.29 -27.60
CA LYS A 39 -6.69 12.83 -28.91
C LYS A 39 -5.81 14.09 -28.85
N ASN A 40 -5.77 14.79 -27.70
CA ASN A 40 -5.04 16.05 -27.50
C ASN A 40 -4.16 16.05 -26.22
N GLY A 41 -3.74 14.87 -25.77
CA GLY A 41 -2.90 14.70 -24.59
C GLY A 41 -1.48 14.26 -24.94
N ASN A 42 -0.66 14.04 -23.91
CA ASN A 42 0.64 13.44 -24.12
C ASN A 42 0.48 11.92 -24.36
N ILE A 43 1.50 11.26 -24.93
CA ILE A 43 1.47 9.81 -25.21
C ILE A 43 1.31 9.00 -23.91
N PHE A 44 1.87 9.50 -22.82
CA PHE A 44 1.81 8.86 -21.51
C PHE A 44 0.38 8.86 -20.94
N ASP A 45 -0.42 9.90 -21.17
CA ASP A 45 -1.81 10.01 -20.75
C ASP A 45 -2.65 8.96 -21.46
N THR A 46 -2.44 8.77 -22.76
CA THR A 46 -3.08 7.72 -23.55
C THR A 46 -2.75 6.33 -23.01
N LEU A 47 -1.49 6.08 -22.66
CA LEU A 47 -1.07 4.82 -22.05
C LEU A 47 -1.70 4.62 -20.66
N CYS A 48 -1.64 5.63 -19.80
CA CYS A 48 -2.24 5.60 -18.47
C CYS A 48 -3.74 5.35 -18.52
N HIS A 49 -4.44 5.97 -19.47
CA HIS A 49 -5.87 5.75 -19.66
C HIS A 49 -6.17 4.30 -20.08
N GLN A 50 -5.39 3.75 -21.01
CA GLN A 50 -5.54 2.35 -21.43
C GLN A 50 -5.28 1.37 -20.27
N LEU A 51 -4.23 1.62 -19.49
CA LEU A 51 -3.92 0.83 -18.30
C LEU A 51 -5.01 0.95 -17.23
N ALA A 52 -5.52 2.15 -16.96
CA ALA A 52 -6.59 2.36 -16.01
C ALA A 52 -7.86 1.60 -16.43
N LYS A 53 -8.22 1.60 -17.72
CA LYS A 53 -9.37 0.85 -18.25
C LYS A 53 -9.22 -0.66 -18.04
N LEU A 54 -8.04 -1.23 -18.29
CA LEU A 54 -7.81 -2.68 -18.22
C LEU A 54 -7.52 -3.20 -16.80
N LEU A 55 -6.84 -2.41 -15.98
CA LEU A 55 -6.32 -2.81 -14.66
C LEU A 55 -7.14 -2.24 -13.49
N SER A 56 -8.29 -1.61 -13.75
CA SER A 56 -9.20 -1.20 -12.68
C SER A 56 -9.78 -2.40 -11.95
N PHE A 57 -9.96 -2.26 -10.64
CA PHE A 57 -10.68 -3.23 -9.83
C PHE A 57 -12.12 -3.38 -10.30
N LYS A 58 -12.57 -4.62 -10.42
CA LYS A 58 -13.95 -5.00 -10.71
C LYS A 58 -14.71 -5.29 -9.40
N PRO A 59 -16.05 -5.29 -9.41
CA PRO A 59 -16.84 -5.71 -8.26
C PRO A 59 -16.47 -7.13 -7.81
N GLY A 60 -16.36 -7.34 -6.49
CA GLY A 60 -15.96 -8.61 -5.88
C GLY A 60 -14.45 -8.86 -5.80
N GLU A 61 -13.62 -7.96 -6.31
CA GLU A 61 -12.17 -8.06 -6.19
C GLU A 61 -11.64 -7.49 -4.87
N ARG A 62 -10.48 -7.99 -4.44
CA ARG A 62 -9.82 -7.55 -3.20
C ARG A 62 -8.42 -7.02 -3.47
N ASP A 63 -8.15 -5.88 -2.84
CA ASP A 63 -6.83 -5.27 -2.71
C ASP A 63 -6.06 -5.88 -1.53
N LEU A 64 -4.73 -5.80 -1.58
CA LEU A 64 -3.81 -6.16 -0.50
C LEU A 64 -2.81 -5.04 -0.31
N VAL A 65 -2.68 -4.59 0.93
CA VAL A 65 -1.57 -3.74 1.35
C VAL A 65 -0.57 -4.61 2.12
N MET A 66 0.65 -4.68 1.59
CA MET A 66 1.77 -5.34 2.24
C MET A 66 2.87 -4.32 2.54
N LEU A 67 3.22 -4.20 3.82
CA LEU A 67 4.35 -3.38 4.26
C LEU A 67 5.24 -4.23 5.17
N GLN A 68 6.54 -4.25 4.89
CA GLN A 68 7.51 -4.94 5.72
C GLN A 68 8.69 -4.04 6.01
N HIS A 69 8.98 -3.86 7.31
CA HIS A 69 10.27 -3.38 7.77
C HIS A 69 11.13 -4.56 8.20
N LYS A 70 12.39 -4.55 7.80
CA LYS A 70 13.40 -5.55 8.20
C LYS A 70 14.57 -4.81 8.83
N PHE A 71 14.81 -5.11 10.10
CA PHE A 71 15.90 -4.55 10.89
C PHE A 71 16.92 -5.65 11.15
N ILE A 72 18.19 -5.39 10.82
CA ILE A 72 19.30 -6.25 11.20
C ILE A 72 19.97 -5.56 12.38
N VAL A 73 19.86 -6.19 13.55
CA VAL A 73 20.32 -5.60 14.81
C VAL A 73 21.53 -6.37 15.30
N GLU A 74 22.60 -5.64 15.62
CA GLU A 74 23.75 -6.17 16.33
C GLU A 74 23.67 -5.73 17.79
N TRP A 75 23.55 -6.70 18.69
CA TRP A 75 23.50 -6.47 20.12
C TRP A 75 24.90 -6.22 20.68
N ARG A 76 24.97 -5.62 21.87
CA ARG A 76 26.26 -5.37 22.56
C ARG A 76 27.07 -6.65 22.79
N ASP A 77 26.39 -7.78 22.91
CA ASP A 77 26.99 -9.10 23.11
C ASP A 77 27.51 -9.73 21.80
N GLY A 78 27.50 -9.00 20.68
CA GLY A 78 27.93 -9.46 19.35
C GLY A 78 26.92 -10.34 18.62
N LYS A 79 25.78 -10.66 19.25
CA LYS A 79 24.69 -11.42 18.62
C LYS A 79 24.02 -10.58 17.52
N LYS A 80 23.72 -11.20 16.39
CA LYS A 80 22.96 -10.59 15.29
C LYS A 80 21.58 -11.23 15.22
N ASP A 81 20.54 -10.41 15.29
CA ASP A 81 19.15 -10.84 15.09
C ASP A 81 18.54 -10.05 13.93
N THR A 82 17.64 -10.69 13.20
CA THR A 82 16.83 -10.02 12.17
C THR A 82 15.41 -9.84 12.71
N ILE A 83 14.98 -8.61 12.93
CA ILE A 83 13.63 -8.29 13.38
C ILE A 83 12.82 -7.84 12.18
N THR A 84 11.63 -8.41 12.01
CA THR A 84 10.69 -8.01 10.95
C THR A 84 9.42 -7.44 11.57
N SER A 85 8.90 -6.37 10.99
CA SER A 85 7.62 -5.77 11.34
C SER A 85 6.76 -5.78 10.07
N THR A 86 5.70 -6.58 10.07
CA THR A 86 4.93 -6.89 8.86
C THR A 86 3.47 -6.46 9.03
N LEU A 87 2.97 -5.65 8.12
CA LEU A 87 1.55 -5.34 7.93
C LEU A 87 1.04 -6.12 6.72
N GLU A 88 0.04 -6.95 6.95
CA GLU A 88 -0.74 -7.60 5.91
C GLU A 88 -2.19 -7.17 6.10
N SER A 89 -2.76 -6.46 5.12
CA SER A 89 -4.14 -6.00 5.18
C SER A 89 -4.85 -6.29 3.86
N LEU A 90 -5.92 -7.08 3.94
CA LEU A 90 -6.78 -7.41 2.81
C LEU A 90 -8.02 -6.52 2.82
N GLY A 91 -8.37 -6.01 1.64
CA GLY A 91 -9.59 -5.23 1.45
C GLY A 91 -10.85 -6.09 1.59
N ASP A 92 -11.93 -5.47 2.04
CA ASP A 92 -13.26 -6.06 2.04
C ASP A 92 -13.96 -5.68 0.72
N PRO A 93 -14.31 -6.66 -0.14
CA PRO A 93 -14.90 -6.38 -1.45
C PRO A 93 -16.24 -5.65 -1.37
N GLU A 94 -16.95 -5.73 -0.23
CA GLU A 94 -18.26 -5.11 -0.02
C GLU A 94 -18.19 -3.79 0.78
N LYS A 95 -17.01 -3.41 1.29
CA LYS A 95 -16.83 -2.21 2.13
C LYS A 95 -15.70 -1.31 1.62
N TYR A 96 -14.54 -1.39 2.26
CA TYR A 96 -13.40 -0.52 2.01
C TYR A 96 -12.21 -1.36 1.55
N SER A 97 -11.44 -0.82 0.60
CA SER A 97 -10.15 -1.40 0.21
C SER A 97 -9.16 -1.32 1.38
N ALA A 98 -8.17 -2.22 1.39
CA ALA A 98 -7.10 -2.18 2.37
C ALA A 98 -6.36 -0.83 2.34
N MET A 99 -6.16 -0.28 1.13
CA MET A 99 -5.55 1.03 0.97
C MET A 99 -6.38 2.15 1.60
N ALA A 100 -7.68 2.22 1.28
CA ALA A 100 -8.58 3.24 1.81
C ALA A 100 -8.66 3.18 3.35
N LEU A 101 -8.73 1.97 3.91
CA LEU A 101 -8.75 1.77 5.35
C LEU A 101 -7.44 2.23 5.99
N SER A 102 -6.28 1.77 5.50
CA SER A 102 -4.99 2.12 6.08
C SER A 102 -4.67 3.63 6.06
N VAL A 103 -5.05 4.34 5.00
CA VAL A 103 -4.76 5.77 4.85
C VAL A 103 -5.86 6.64 5.48
N GLY A 104 -7.12 6.29 5.26
CA GLY A 104 -8.25 7.04 5.79
C GLY A 104 -8.33 6.96 7.31
N VAL A 105 -8.17 5.77 7.88
CA VAL A 105 -8.24 5.58 9.34
C VAL A 105 -7.07 6.28 10.04
N THR A 106 -5.85 6.19 9.51
CA THR A 106 -4.70 6.88 10.11
C THR A 106 -4.88 8.39 10.12
N CYS A 107 -5.42 8.96 9.03
CA CYS A 107 -5.77 10.37 8.95
C CYS A 107 -6.90 10.77 9.91
N GLY A 108 -7.96 9.95 9.98
CA GLY A 108 -9.10 10.17 10.88
C GLY A 108 -8.69 10.15 12.35
N VAL A 109 -7.90 9.16 12.76
CA VAL A 109 -7.35 9.05 14.13
C VAL A 109 -6.47 10.26 14.48
N ALA A 110 -5.56 10.66 13.58
CA ALA A 110 -4.71 11.82 13.83
C ALA A 110 -5.54 13.11 13.98
N THR A 111 -6.59 13.28 13.17
CA THR A 111 -7.51 14.41 13.26
C THR A 111 -8.29 14.41 14.57
N GLN A 112 -8.80 13.24 14.98
CA GLN A 112 -9.51 13.08 16.25
C GLN A 112 -8.60 13.45 17.44
N LEU A 113 -7.39 12.90 17.50
CA LEU A 113 -6.43 13.20 18.58
C LEU A 113 -6.03 14.68 18.63
N LEU A 114 -5.97 15.35 17.47
CA LEU A 114 -5.73 16.79 17.39
C LEU A 114 -6.91 17.59 17.99
N LEU A 115 -8.14 17.23 17.64
CA LEU A 115 -9.36 17.89 18.14
C LEU A 115 -9.60 17.64 19.62
N ASP A 116 -9.27 16.44 20.12
CA ASP A 116 -9.31 16.09 21.54
C ASP A 116 -8.23 16.83 22.37
N GLY A 117 -7.34 17.57 21.70
CA GLY A 117 -6.32 18.38 22.35
C GLY A 117 -5.15 17.56 22.92
N HIS A 118 -4.85 16.40 22.33
CA HIS A 118 -3.75 15.55 22.79
C HIS A 118 -2.44 16.35 22.88
N PRO A 119 -1.72 16.31 24.02
CA PRO A 119 -0.61 17.21 24.30
C PRO A 119 0.52 17.15 23.25
N ALA A 120 0.79 15.97 22.70
CA ALA A 120 1.80 15.78 21.66
C ALA A 120 1.44 16.43 20.30
N LEU A 121 0.15 16.64 20.02
CA LEU A 121 -0.37 17.20 18.76
C LEU A 121 -0.79 18.67 18.89
N ARG A 122 -0.92 19.17 20.12
CA ARG A 122 -1.31 20.57 20.40
C ARG A 122 -0.19 21.59 20.10
N THR A 123 1.05 21.13 19.93
CA THR A 123 2.18 22.03 19.65
C THR A 123 1.98 22.72 18.30
N PRO A 124 1.98 24.06 18.22
CA PRO A 124 1.80 24.75 16.95
C PRO A 124 3.02 24.52 16.04
N GLY A 125 2.77 24.36 14.73
CA GLY A 125 3.81 24.19 13.71
C GLY A 125 3.49 23.11 12.70
N ILE A 126 4.47 22.82 11.82
CA ILE A 126 4.39 21.71 10.86
C ILE A 126 4.93 20.46 11.56
N LEU A 127 4.03 19.56 11.93
CA LEU A 127 4.38 18.34 12.66
C LEU A 127 4.39 17.12 11.74
N ALA A 128 5.26 16.16 12.05
CA ALA A 128 5.32 14.84 11.42
C ALA A 128 5.53 13.76 12.50
N PRO A 129 5.05 12.51 12.28
CA PRO A 129 5.11 11.43 13.24
C PRO A 129 6.53 10.80 13.30
N TYR A 130 7.48 11.54 13.85
CA TYR A 130 8.85 11.06 14.12
C TYR A 130 9.17 10.94 15.61
N LYS A 131 8.34 11.53 16.47
CA LYS A 131 8.48 11.44 17.93
C LYS A 131 7.56 10.37 18.47
N LYS A 132 8.06 9.60 19.43
CA LYS A 132 7.31 8.53 20.11
C LYS A 132 5.99 9.02 20.69
N GLU A 133 5.99 10.22 21.28
CA GLU A 133 4.81 10.89 21.86
C GLU A 133 3.65 11.09 20.86
N ILE A 134 3.95 11.21 19.57
CA ILE A 134 2.96 11.34 18.49
C ILE A 134 2.65 9.96 17.90
N CYS A 135 3.67 9.13 17.68
CA CYS A 135 3.51 7.84 17.01
C CYS A 135 2.75 6.81 17.84
N ASP A 136 3.00 6.73 19.14
CA ASP A 136 2.37 5.73 20.01
C ASP A 136 0.84 5.87 20.10
N PRO A 137 0.25 7.04 20.40
CA PRO A 137 -1.21 7.15 20.48
C PRO A 137 -1.88 6.88 19.13
N ILE A 138 -1.28 7.31 18.02
CA ILE A 138 -1.79 6.99 16.67
C ILE A 138 -1.71 5.48 16.41
N ARG A 139 -0.57 4.84 16.72
CA ARG A 139 -0.37 3.41 16.50
C ARG A 139 -1.33 2.55 17.31
N GLU A 140 -1.60 2.92 18.56
CA GLU A 140 -2.53 2.20 19.44
C GLU A 140 -3.99 2.31 18.95
N ALA A 141 -4.42 3.52 18.60
CA ALA A 141 -5.77 3.75 18.10
C ALA A 141 -6.00 3.07 16.72
N VAL A 142 -5.03 3.17 15.81
CA VAL A 142 -5.11 2.55 14.48
C VAL A 142 -5.04 1.02 14.56
N ALA A 143 -4.36 0.46 15.56
CA ALA A 143 -4.36 -0.98 15.80
C ALA A 143 -5.73 -1.52 16.22
N CYS A 144 -6.56 -0.71 16.90
CA CYS A 144 -7.95 -1.07 17.23
C CYS A 144 -8.81 -1.20 15.97
N GLU A 145 -8.49 -0.42 14.93
CA GLU A 145 -9.15 -0.41 13.62
C GLU A 145 -8.55 -1.43 12.63
N ARG A 146 -7.92 -2.50 13.14
CA ARG A 146 -7.36 -3.62 12.36
C ARG A 146 -6.15 -3.29 11.48
N VAL A 147 -5.52 -2.14 11.66
CA VAL A 147 -4.26 -1.78 10.99
C VAL A 147 -3.12 -1.92 11.98
N LYS A 148 -2.52 -3.11 12.03
CA LYS A 148 -1.47 -3.44 12.99
C LYS A 148 -0.30 -4.15 12.31
N LEU A 149 0.92 -3.76 12.69
CA LEU A 149 2.12 -4.51 12.34
C LEU A 149 2.36 -5.64 13.33
N VAL A 150 2.69 -6.82 12.81
CA VAL A 150 3.12 -7.98 13.57
C VAL A 150 4.64 -8.05 13.55
N GLU A 151 5.24 -8.01 14.75
CA GLU A 151 6.67 -8.11 14.92
C GLU A 151 7.10 -9.56 15.13
N LYS A 152 8.16 -9.99 14.42
CA LYS A 152 8.76 -11.32 14.52
C LYS A 152 10.28 -11.23 14.50
N VAL A 153 10.92 -11.92 15.43
CA VAL A 153 12.38 -12.13 15.43
C VAL A 153 12.69 -13.36 14.58
N MET A 154 13.39 -13.15 13.48
CA MET A 154 13.99 -14.20 12.67
C MET A 154 15.36 -14.51 13.25
N LYS A 155 15.52 -15.75 13.71
CA LYS A 155 16.82 -16.34 14.06
C LYS A 155 17.53 -16.83 12.80
#